data_AF-X1B8A5-F1
#
_entry.id   AF-X1B8A5-F1
#
_cell.length_a   1.000
_cell.length_b   1.000
_cell.length_c   1.000
_cell.angle_alpha   90.00
_cell.angle_beta   90.00
_cell.angle_gamma   90.00
#
_symmetry.space_group_name_H-M   'P 1'
#
loop_
_entity.id
_entity.type
_entity.pdbx_description
1 polymer ?
#
loop_
_entity_poly.entity_id
_entity_poly.type
_entity_poly.pdbx_seq_one_letter_code
_entity_poly.pdbx_strand_id
1 'polypeptide(L)'
;IKQFIDNREKFYRIHFNGYKEPDHDYFQIGREVDIAIKNYYLGNEPLHPASLNTLSDKDQVAVVAMVNGYILNYKEEYFHNFQVVNYQIPFENIMIYASPDLVAENYEDEFWIVEIKTSARPETLKALDFQTMSYIWAKYKWDYQL
;
A
#
# COMPACT_ATOMS: atom_id res chain seq x y z
N ILE A 1 -8.93 8.43 -6.61
CA ILE A 1 -8.79 9.20 -7.87
C ILE A 1 -8.94 8.31 -9.11
N LYS A 2 -8.18 7.21 -9.25
CA LYS A 2 -8.29 6.31 -10.42
C LYS A 2 -9.71 5.81 -10.73
N GLN A 3 -10.42 5.25 -9.75
CA GLN A 3 -11.80 4.78 -9.95
C GLN A 3 -12.74 5.90 -10.44
N PHE A 4 -12.56 7.14 -9.96
CA PHE A 4 -13.31 8.30 -10.42
C PHE A 4 -12.97 8.66 -11.88
N ILE A 5 -11.69 8.60 -12.26
CA ILE A 5 -11.26 8.88 -13.64
C ILE A 5 -11.75 7.78 -14.59
N ASP A 6 -11.57 6.51 -14.22
CA ASP A 6 -11.93 5.36 -15.06
C ASP A 6 -13.44 5.22 -15.24
N ASN A 7 -14.21 5.38 -14.15
CA ASN A 7 -15.67 5.23 -14.18
C ASN A 7 -16.34 6.04 -13.05
N ARG A 8 -16.73 7.27 -13.37
CA ARG A 8 -17.41 8.19 -12.45
C ARG A 8 -18.69 7.61 -11.87
N GLU A 9 -19.52 6.97 -12.69
CA GLU A 9 -20.79 6.41 -12.24
C GLU A 9 -20.57 5.30 -11.20
N LYS A 10 -19.64 4.39 -11.48
CA LYS A 10 -19.24 3.34 -10.55
C LYS A 10 -18.72 3.93 -9.24
N PHE A 11 -17.86 4.96 -9.31
CA PHE A 11 -17.37 5.67 -8.14
C PHE A 11 -18.52 6.24 -7.29
N TYR A 12 -19.49 6.94 -7.90
CA TYR A 12 -20.62 7.49 -7.17
C TYR A 12 -21.49 6.40 -6.53
N ARG A 13 -21.74 5.30 -7.26
CA ARG A 13 -22.53 4.18 -6.73
C ARG A 13 -21.87 3.54 -5.50
N ILE A 14 -20.55 3.33 -5.52
CA ILE A 14 -19.81 2.73 -4.41
C ILE A 14 -19.74 3.67 -3.21
N HIS A 15 -19.34 4.93 -3.42
CA HIS A 15 -19.01 5.83 -2.31
C HIS A 15 -20.19 6.63 -1.76
N PHE A 16 -21.27 6.82 -2.53
CA PHE A 16 -22.42 7.64 -2.12
C PHE A 16 -23.74 6.86 -2.06
N ASN A 17 -23.89 5.79 -2.84
CA ASN A 17 -25.14 5.02 -2.90
C ASN A 17 -25.07 3.67 -2.15
N GLY A 18 -23.99 3.41 -1.42
CA GLY A 18 -23.86 2.22 -0.56
C GLY A 18 -23.69 0.89 -1.29
N TYR A 19 -23.34 0.91 -2.58
CA TYR A 19 -23.04 -0.31 -3.33
C TYR A 19 -21.72 -0.93 -2.82
N LYS A 20 -21.74 -2.21 -2.44
CA LYS A 20 -20.54 -2.96 -2.04
C LYS A 20 -20.06 -3.84 -3.19
N GLU A 21 -18.76 -3.83 -3.48
CA GLU A 21 -18.19 -4.71 -4.49
C GLU A 21 -18.11 -6.16 -3.99
N PRO A 22 -18.28 -7.17 -4.86
CA PRO A 22 -18.32 -8.57 -4.44
C PRO A 22 -16.97 -9.15 -3.95
N ASP A 23 -15.83 -8.53 -4.26
CA ASP A 23 -14.49 -9.13 -4.07
C ASP A 23 -13.83 -8.84 -2.71
N HIS A 24 -14.60 -8.63 -1.64
CA HIS A 24 -14.06 -8.20 -0.34
C HIS A 24 -13.13 -9.21 0.36
N ASP A 25 -13.21 -10.50 0.06
CA ASP A 25 -12.49 -11.54 0.83
C ASP A 25 -10.98 -11.59 0.50
N TYR A 26 -10.57 -11.35 -0.75
CA TYR A 26 -9.15 -11.31 -1.13
C TYR A 26 -8.41 -10.09 -0.56
N PHE A 27 -9.14 -9.07 -0.11
CA PHE A 27 -8.57 -7.87 0.48
C PHE A 27 -7.94 -8.14 1.85
N GLN A 28 -8.43 -9.14 2.58
CA GLN A 28 -7.98 -9.41 3.94
C GLN A 28 -6.57 -10.01 3.96
N ILE A 29 -6.29 -11.03 3.14
CA ILE A 29 -4.92 -11.60 3.03
C ILE A 29 -3.91 -10.52 2.61
N GLY A 30 -4.25 -9.73 1.59
CA GLY A 30 -3.38 -8.66 1.10
C GLY A 30 -3.05 -7.63 2.19
N ARG A 31 -4.05 -7.23 2.97
CA ARG A 31 -3.91 -6.32 4.10
C ARG A 31 -3.01 -6.90 5.20
N GLU A 32 -3.20 -8.17 5.57
CA GLU A 32 -2.40 -8.79 6.64
C GLU A 32 -0.93 -8.95 6.24
N VAL A 33 -0.65 -9.28 4.97
CA VAL A 33 0.72 -9.29 4.42
C VAL A 33 1.33 -7.89 4.42
N ASP A 34 0.59 -6.88 3.97
CA ASP A 34 1.03 -5.48 3.95
C ASP A 34 1.44 -4.99 5.35
N ILE A 35 0.59 -5.21 6.36
CA ILE A 35 0.87 -4.83 7.75
C ILE A 35 2.12 -5.56 8.27
N ALA A 36 2.24 -6.86 8.01
CA ALA A 36 3.38 -7.63 8.48
C ALA A 36 4.70 -7.17 7.86
N ILE A 37 4.74 -6.91 6.55
CA ILE A 37 5.96 -6.40 5.89
C ILE A 37 6.30 -4.99 6.40
N LYS A 38 5.31 -4.12 6.64
CA LYS A 38 5.54 -2.80 7.27
C LYS A 38 6.14 -2.96 8.67
N ASN A 39 5.60 -3.85 9.50
CA ASN A 39 6.14 -4.10 10.84
C ASN A 39 7.58 -4.63 10.79
N TYR A 40 7.89 -5.52 9.85
CA TYR A 40 9.26 -6.00 9.64
C TYR A 40 10.25 -4.85 9.38
N TYR A 41 9.96 -3.98 8.41
CA TYR A 41 10.85 -2.88 8.06
C TYR A 41 10.92 -1.78 9.12
N LEU A 42 9.85 -1.56 9.87
CA LEU A 42 9.81 -0.58 10.96
C LEU A 42 10.38 -1.13 12.28
N GLY A 43 10.75 -2.42 12.34
CA GLY A 43 11.25 -3.07 13.56
C GLY A 43 10.21 -3.23 14.67
N ASN A 44 8.92 -3.32 14.31
CA ASN A 44 7.82 -3.45 15.26
C ASN A 44 7.55 -4.93 15.60
N GLU A 45 7.23 -5.19 16.87
CA GLU A 45 6.77 -6.50 17.34
C GLU A 45 5.38 -6.38 18.00
N PRO A 46 4.43 -7.32 17.76
CA PRO A 46 4.58 -8.52 16.93
C PRO A 46 4.57 -8.21 15.43
N LEU A 47 5.32 -9.01 14.66
CA LEU A 47 5.34 -8.93 13.19
C LEU A 47 3.93 -9.00 12.59
N HIS A 48 3.15 -10.01 12.97
CA HIS A 48 1.77 -10.18 12.50
C HIS A 48 0.79 -9.52 13.47
N PRO A 49 -0.21 -8.77 12.99
CA PRO A 49 -1.21 -8.15 13.85
C PRO A 49 -2.19 -9.20 14.39
N ALA A 50 -2.88 -8.87 15.49
CA ALA A 50 -3.87 -9.76 16.11
C ALA A 50 -5.06 -10.09 15.18
N SER A 51 -5.32 -9.26 14.17
CA SER A 51 -6.36 -9.48 13.16
C SER A 51 -6.11 -10.70 12.27
N LEU A 52 -4.88 -11.19 12.18
CA LEU A 52 -4.56 -12.42 11.45
C LEU A 52 -5.42 -13.60 11.92
N ASN A 53 -5.69 -13.69 13.24
CA ASN A 53 -6.50 -14.75 13.84
C ASN A 53 -7.99 -14.72 13.44
N THR A 54 -8.43 -13.66 12.73
CA THR A 54 -9.79 -13.56 12.20
C THR A 54 -9.94 -14.24 10.83
N LEU A 55 -8.84 -14.61 10.18
CA LEU A 55 -8.83 -15.35 8.92
C LEU A 55 -9.01 -16.86 9.14
N SER A 56 -9.37 -17.58 8.07
CA SER A 56 -9.35 -19.05 8.10
C SER A 56 -7.92 -19.58 8.28
N ASP A 57 -7.76 -20.76 8.88
CA ASP A 57 -6.43 -21.38 9.09
C ASP A 57 -5.60 -21.45 7.81
N LYS A 58 -6.26 -21.77 6.69
CA LYS A 58 -5.61 -21.83 5.37
C LYS A 58 -5.06 -20.46 4.95
N ASP A 59 -5.83 -19.40 5.18
CA ASP A 59 -5.44 -18.04 4.80
C ASP A 59 -4.39 -17.48 5.75
N GLN A 60 -4.42 -17.83 7.04
CA GLN A 60 -3.35 -17.52 7.99
C GLN A 60 -2.03 -18.13 7.54
N VAL A 61 -2.03 -19.42 7.17
CA VAL A 61 -0.84 -20.10 6.62
C VAL A 61 -0.35 -19.41 5.35
N ALA A 62 -1.25 -18.99 4.46
CA ALA A 62 -0.89 -18.26 3.25
C ALA A 62 -0.20 -16.93 3.55
N VAL A 63 -0.73 -16.13 4.50
CA VAL A 63 -0.12 -14.86 4.92
C VAL A 63 1.30 -15.10 5.46
N VAL A 64 1.45 -16.05 6.39
CA VAL A 64 2.76 -16.37 6.99
C VAL A 64 3.76 -16.83 5.93
N ALA A 65 3.34 -17.68 5.00
CA ALA A 65 4.19 -18.14 3.91
C ALA A 65 4.62 -17.00 2.97
N MET A 66 3.71 -16.09 2.62
CA MET A 66 4.01 -14.93 1.78
C MET A 66 5.01 -13.98 2.45
N VAL A 67 4.80 -13.66 3.73
CA VAL A 67 5.68 -12.76 4.50
C VAL A 67 7.08 -13.38 4.63
N ASN A 68 7.17 -14.65 5.02
CA ASN A 68 8.46 -15.34 5.13
C ASN A 68 9.18 -15.45 3.78
N GLY A 69 8.43 -15.73 2.71
CA GLY A 69 8.97 -15.78 1.34
C GLY A 69 9.52 -14.43 0.90
N TYR A 70 8.79 -13.34 1.20
CA TYR A 70 9.24 -11.97 0.93
C TYR A 70 10.53 -11.65 1.68
N ILE A 71 10.54 -11.80 3.01
CA ILE A 71 11.71 -11.51 3.86
C ILE A 71 12.92 -12.33 3.40
N LEU A 72 12.73 -13.60 3.02
CA LEU A 72 13.80 -14.46 2.54
C LEU A 72 14.38 -13.99 1.20
N ASN A 73 13.54 -13.52 0.28
CA ASN A 73 13.95 -13.09 -1.05
C ASN A 73 14.64 -11.72 -1.05
N TYR A 74 14.27 -10.84 -0.12
CA TYR A 74 14.80 -9.48 0.02
C TYR A 74 15.76 -9.32 1.21
N LYS A 75 16.45 -10.40 1.61
CA LYS A 75 17.44 -10.36 2.71
C LYS A 75 18.61 -9.40 2.45
N GLU A 76 19.05 -9.32 1.20
CA GLU A 76 20.05 -8.36 0.74
C GLU A 76 19.30 -7.12 0.26
N GLU A 77 18.85 -6.31 1.23
CA GLU A 77 17.99 -5.17 0.95
C GLU A 77 18.76 -4.08 0.21
N TYR A 78 18.19 -3.59 -0.89
CA TYR A 78 18.77 -2.48 -1.68
C TYR A 78 18.48 -1.12 -1.03
N PHE A 79 17.47 -1.07 -0.16
CA PHE A 79 17.02 0.11 0.55
C PHE A 79 17.36 0.07 2.06
N HIS A 80 17.27 1.21 2.72
CA HIS A 80 17.31 1.39 4.16
C HIS A 80 16.38 2.54 4.59
N ASN A 81 16.32 2.84 5.89
CA ASN A 81 15.52 3.93 6.45
C ASN A 81 14.04 3.93 6.01
N PHE A 82 13.36 2.81 6.21
CA PHE A 82 11.94 2.67 5.89
C PHE A 82 11.07 3.51 6.82
N GLN A 83 10.05 4.15 6.25
CA GLN A 83 9.08 4.96 6.99
C GLN A 83 7.67 4.81 6.41
N VAL A 84 6.67 5.02 7.26
CA VAL A 84 5.28 5.19 6.82
C VAL A 84 4.96 6.68 6.87
N VAL A 85 4.60 7.25 5.71
CA VAL A 85 4.32 8.67 5.56
C VAL A 85 2.93 8.86 4.94
N ASN A 86 2.22 9.88 5.42
CA ASN A 86 0.93 10.29 4.88
C ASN A 86 1.04 11.74 4.39
N TYR A 87 0.91 11.94 3.08
CA TYR A 87 0.90 13.27 2.48
C TYR A 87 -0.52 13.83 2.43
N GLN A 88 -0.68 15.07 2.88
CA GLN A 88 -1.94 15.82 2.82
C GLN A 88 -1.72 17.08 1.99
N ILE A 89 -2.14 17.06 0.73
CA ILE A 89 -1.85 18.12 -0.23
C ILE A 89 -3.10 18.97 -0.42
N PRO A 90 -3.12 20.23 0.06
CA PRO A 90 -4.18 21.16 -0.31
C PRO A 90 -4.07 21.46 -1.81
N PHE A 91 -5.17 21.28 -2.54
CA PHE A 91 -5.28 21.61 -3.95
C PHE A 91 -6.61 22.30 -4.21
N GLU A 92 -6.56 23.60 -4.53
CA GLU A 92 -7.76 24.44 -4.66
C GLU A 92 -8.67 24.35 -3.42
N ASN A 93 -9.90 23.83 -3.59
CA ASN A 93 -10.90 23.65 -2.54
C ASN A 93 -11.02 22.20 -2.05
N ILE A 94 -10.05 21.33 -2.39
CA ILE A 94 -10.03 19.93 -1.95
C ILE A 94 -8.72 19.60 -1.22
N MET A 95 -8.77 18.57 -0.38
CA MET A 95 -7.59 17.97 0.25
C MET A 95 -7.32 16.62 -0.41
N ILE A 96 -6.12 16.45 -0.94
CA ILE A 96 -5.66 15.18 -1.53
C ILE A 96 -4.87 14.42 -0.46
N TYR A 97 -5.31 13.21 -0.16
CA TYR A 97 -4.62 12.29 0.74
C TYR A 97 -3.88 11.23 -0.07
N ALA A 98 -2.58 11.09 0.18
CA ALA A 98 -1.71 10.11 -0.44
C ALA A 98 -0.92 9.36 0.63
N SER A 99 -1.08 8.04 0.67
CA SER A 99 -0.42 7.15 1.62
C SER A 99 0.25 6.03 0.83
N PRO A 100 1.52 6.19 0.41
CA PRO A 100 2.30 5.03 -0.04
C PRO A 100 2.37 3.99 1.08
N ASP A 101 2.61 2.73 0.72
CA ASP A 101 2.81 1.68 1.73
C ASP A 101 4.05 1.97 2.58
N LEU A 102 5.18 2.17 1.92
CA LEU A 102 6.44 2.57 2.55
C LEU A 102 7.13 3.62 1.70
N VAL A 103 7.91 4.46 2.36
CA VAL A 103 8.98 5.23 1.72
C VAL A 103 10.31 4.73 2.27
N ALA A 104 11.35 4.78 1.45
CA ALA A 104 12.68 4.32 1.83
C ALA A 104 13.76 5.19 1.18
N GLU A 105 14.99 5.06 1.66
CA GLU A 105 16.19 5.60 1.03
C GLU A 105 17.01 4.44 0.48
N ASN A 106 17.69 4.60 -0.65
CA ASN A 106 18.75 3.65 -1.02
C ASN A 106 20.08 4.09 -0.40
N TYR A 107 21.12 3.24 -0.51
CA TYR A 107 22.47 3.55 -0.03
C TYR A 107 23.18 4.71 -0.77
N GLU A 108 22.49 5.36 -1.71
CA GLU A 108 22.91 6.58 -2.41
C GLU A 108 22.10 7.81 -1.93
N ASP A 109 21.35 7.68 -0.83
CA ASP A 109 20.46 8.70 -0.24
C ASP A 109 19.32 9.16 -1.17
N GLU A 110 18.96 8.36 -2.18
CA GLU A 110 17.84 8.64 -3.07
C GLU A 110 16.52 8.19 -2.44
N PHE A 111 15.48 8.99 -2.62
CA PHE A 111 14.14 8.69 -2.12
C PHE A 111 13.39 7.70 -3.02
N TRP A 112 12.77 6.69 -2.39
CA TRP A 112 11.97 5.67 -3.07
C TRP A 112 10.58 5.51 -2.46
N ILE A 113 9.60 5.26 -3.33
CA ILE A 113 8.28 4.77 -2.96
C ILE A 113 8.27 3.25 -3.11
N VAL A 114 7.88 2.55 -2.05
CA VAL A 114 7.75 1.10 -2.04
C VAL A 114 6.27 0.74 -1.89
N GLU A 115 5.73 0.02 -2.88
CA GLU A 115 4.35 -0.45 -2.88
C GLU A 115 4.31 -1.98 -2.77
N ILE A 116 3.61 -2.48 -1.76
CA ILE A 116 3.52 -3.90 -1.48
C ILE A 116 2.27 -4.43 -2.18
N LYS A 117 2.44 -5.44 -3.06
CA LYS A 117 1.33 -6.08 -3.77
C LYS A 117 1.41 -7.60 -3.64
N THR A 118 0.29 -8.22 -3.27
CA THR A 118 0.16 -9.68 -3.12
C THR A 118 -0.35 -10.38 -4.38
N SER A 119 -0.57 -9.64 -5.47
CA SER A 119 -0.99 -10.19 -6.76
C SER A 119 -0.16 -9.62 -7.90
N ALA A 120 0.26 -10.48 -8.83
CA ALA A 120 0.93 -10.09 -10.07
C ALA A 120 -0.05 -10.03 -11.26
N ARG A 121 -1.35 -9.78 -11.01
CA ARG A 121 -2.34 -9.70 -12.09
C ARG A 121 -2.03 -8.47 -12.98
N PRO A 122 -2.14 -8.58 -14.33
CA PRO A 122 -1.85 -7.46 -15.23
C PRO A 122 -2.62 -6.18 -14.91
N GLU A 123 -3.85 -6.31 -14.39
CA GLU A 123 -4.67 -5.18 -13.98
C GLU A 123 -4.10 -4.45 -12.76
N THR A 124 -3.52 -5.19 -11.82
CA THR A 124 -2.83 -4.64 -10.64
C THR A 124 -1.62 -3.81 -11.08
N LEU A 125 -0.85 -4.31 -12.04
CA LEU A 125 0.33 -3.61 -12.58
C LEU A 125 -0.07 -2.33 -13.34
N LYS A 126 -1.14 -2.36 -14.14
CA LYS A 126 -1.64 -1.16 -14.84
C LYS A 126 -2.16 -0.06 -13.90
N ALA A 127 -2.67 -0.43 -12.73
CA ALA A 127 -3.10 0.53 -11.73
C ALA A 127 -1.93 1.14 -10.93
N LEU A 128 -0.80 0.43 -10.88
CA LEU A 128 0.38 0.80 -10.12
C LEU A 128 1.00 2.10 -10.64
N ASP A 129 1.14 2.27 -11.96
CA ASP A 129 1.78 3.45 -12.55
C ASP A 129 1.11 4.75 -12.10
N PHE A 130 -0.22 4.82 -12.19
CA PHE A 130 -0.97 6.01 -11.77
C PHE A 130 -0.89 6.24 -10.25
N GLN A 131 -0.94 5.17 -9.46
CA GLN A 131 -0.86 5.23 -8.01
C GLN A 131 0.51 5.78 -7.57
N THR A 132 1.60 5.18 -8.07
CA THR A 132 2.97 5.56 -7.71
C THR A 132 3.33 6.96 -8.19
N MET A 133 2.90 7.35 -9.40
CA MET A 133 3.06 8.73 -9.88
C MET A 133 2.37 9.75 -8.98
N SER A 134 1.18 9.42 -8.46
CA SER A 134 0.44 10.30 -7.55
C SER A 134 1.18 10.48 -6.22
N TYR A 135 1.83 9.43 -5.71
CA TYR A 135 2.65 9.51 -4.49
C TYR A 135 3.91 10.34 -4.67
N ILE A 136 4.63 10.13 -5.78
CA ILE A 136 5.82 10.92 -6.11
C ILE A 136 5.44 12.40 -6.23
N TRP A 137 4.37 12.72 -6.96
CA TRP A 137 3.86 14.09 -7.06
C TRP A 137 3.48 14.69 -5.70
N ALA A 138 2.79 13.92 -4.86
CA ALA A 138 2.38 14.37 -3.52
C ALA A 138 3.60 14.67 -2.64
N LYS A 139 4.62 13.79 -2.66
CA LYS A 139 5.89 13.99 -1.95
C LYS A 139 6.58 15.27 -2.39
N TYR A 140 6.74 15.49 -3.70
CA TYR A 140 7.30 16.75 -4.21
C TYR A 140 6.50 17.96 -3.73
N LYS A 141 5.16 17.92 -3.81
CA LYS A 141 4.33 19.04 -3.35
C LYS A 141 4.47 19.31 -1.85
N TRP A 142 4.57 18.27 -1.04
CA TRP A 142 4.79 18.37 0.40
C TRP A 142 6.13 19.03 0.72
N ASP A 143 7.20 18.61 0.05
CA ASP A 143 8.55 19.16 0.24
C ASP A 143 8.63 20.66 -0.10
N TYR A 144 7.87 21.14 -1.08
CA TYR A 144 7.81 22.57 -1.47
C TYR A 144 6.83 23.41 -0.63
N GLN A 145 6.11 22.81 0.32
CA GLN A 145 5.24 23.53 1.26
C GLN A 145 5.94 23.87 2.58
N LEU A 146 7.09 23.26 2.85
CA LEU A 146 7.97 23.51 4.01
C LEU A 146 9.06 24.52 3.66
#